data_AF-A0A0R5RPT1-F1
#
_entry.id   AF-A0A0R5RPT1-F1
#
_cell.length_a   1.000
_cell.length_b   1.000
_cell.length_c   1.000
_cell.angle_alpha   90.00
_cell.angle_beta   90.00
_cell.angle_gamma   90.00
#
_symmetry.space_group_name_H-M   'P 1'
#
loop_
_entity.id
_entity.type
_entity.pdbx_description
1 polymer ?
#
loop_
_entity_poly.entity_id
_entity_poly.type
_entity_poly.pdbx_seq_one_letter_code
_entity_poly.pdbx_strand_id
1 'polypeptide(L)'
;MFSKLTPLAETNFPPLLCENAAGRLLHSDSRQIKQGDIFVACQGEYTDGRSYIPAAIANGAAFVFWDDDGKFAWNPEWKVPNQGIKDLKHRAGMLAAQVYGNVSDDLKVWGVTGTNGKTSITQWLAQAADLLGEKTTIIGTVGNGFWGALEETTHTTPAPVDVQT
;
A
#
# COMPACT_ATOMS: atom_id res chain seq x y z
N MET A 1 -19.30 14.21 -20.53
CA MET A 1 -19.21 15.41 -19.67
C MET A 1 -18.35 15.04 -18.48
N PHE A 2 -17.03 15.26 -18.58
CA PHE A 2 -16.06 14.88 -17.54
C PHE A 2 -16.26 15.79 -16.32
N SER A 3 -16.60 15.19 -15.18
CA SER A 3 -16.74 15.93 -13.91
C SER A 3 -15.35 16.29 -13.40
N LYS A 4 -15.03 17.59 -13.45
CA LYS A 4 -13.90 18.20 -12.75
C LYS A 4 -14.16 18.11 -11.25
N LEU A 5 -13.64 17.10 -10.57
CA LEU A 5 -13.69 17.04 -9.10
C LEU A 5 -12.29 16.74 -8.56
N THR A 6 -11.85 17.69 -7.71
CA THR A 6 -10.68 17.66 -6.83
C THR A 6 -9.33 17.91 -7.53
N PRO A 7 -8.54 18.92 -7.12
CA PRO A 7 -7.14 19.01 -7.52
C PRO A 7 -6.47 17.69 -7.12
N LEU A 8 -5.67 17.09 -8.01
CA LEU A 8 -4.76 16.01 -7.62
C LEU A 8 -3.98 16.54 -6.41
N ALA A 9 -4.13 15.88 -5.26
CA ALA A 9 -3.36 16.20 -4.07
C ALA A 9 -1.89 16.31 -4.48
N GLU A 10 -1.21 17.38 -4.04
CA GLU A 10 0.15 17.73 -4.49
C GLU A 10 1.01 16.47 -4.65
N THR A 11 1.26 16.09 -5.90
CA THR A 11 1.93 14.84 -6.27
C THR A 11 3.42 14.87 -5.98
N ASN A 12 3.93 15.99 -5.48
CA ASN A 12 5.32 16.15 -5.06
C ASN A 12 5.53 15.50 -3.69
N PHE A 13 6.05 14.28 -3.70
CA PHE A 13 6.85 13.81 -2.58
C PHE A 13 8.20 14.52 -2.60
N PRO A 14 8.81 14.79 -1.42
CA PRO A 14 10.26 14.99 -1.39
C PRO A 14 10.92 13.74 -2.01
N PRO A 15 12.08 13.88 -2.67
CA PRO A 15 12.78 12.74 -3.26
C PRO A 15 12.88 11.62 -2.21
N LEU A 16 12.42 10.43 -2.59
CA LEU A 16 12.38 9.31 -1.66
C LEU A 16 13.81 8.84 -1.47
N LEU A 17 14.23 8.66 -0.23
CA LEU A 17 15.58 8.15 0.06
C LEU A 17 15.70 6.64 -0.23
N CYS A 18 14.58 6.00 -0.57
CA CYS A 18 14.49 4.62 -1.05
C CYS A 18 13.67 4.60 -2.34
N GLU A 19 14.34 4.67 -3.48
CA GLU A 19 13.74 4.47 -4.82
C GLU A 19 14.14 3.08 -5.34
N ASN A 20 13.20 2.38 -5.99
CA ASN A 20 13.34 1.00 -6.45
C ASN A 20 13.63 -0.01 -5.32
N ALA A 21 12.55 -0.41 -4.64
CA ALA A 21 12.51 -1.53 -3.73
C ALA A 21 12.61 -2.89 -4.47
N ALA A 22 13.65 -3.10 -5.29
CA ALA A 22 13.87 -4.37 -5.99
C ALA A 22 13.94 -5.53 -4.98
N GLY A 23 12.80 -6.17 -4.74
CA GLY A 23 12.61 -7.25 -3.76
C GLY A 23 12.29 -6.84 -2.32
N ARG A 24 11.88 -5.60 -2.02
CA ARG A 24 11.46 -5.19 -0.65
C ARG A 24 9.96 -4.94 -0.59
N LEU A 25 9.28 -5.52 0.39
CA LEU A 25 7.84 -5.31 0.58
C LEU A 25 7.59 -4.15 1.55
N LEU A 26 6.50 -3.40 1.32
CA LEU A 26 6.02 -2.38 2.26
C LEU A 26 4.98 -3.00 3.17
N HIS A 27 5.13 -2.85 4.48
CA HIS A 27 4.16 -3.30 5.46
C HIS A 27 3.76 -2.16 6.40
N SER A 28 2.46 -2.04 6.67
CA SER A 28 1.93 -1.17 7.73
C SER A 28 1.80 -1.88 9.09
N ASP A 29 1.92 -3.22 9.11
CA ASP A 29 1.94 -4.03 10.32
C ASP A 29 3.37 -4.51 10.63
N SER A 30 3.92 -4.04 11.75
CA SER A 30 5.28 -4.42 12.20
C SER A 30 5.49 -5.92 12.35
N ARG A 31 4.42 -6.71 12.57
CA ARG A 31 4.48 -8.17 12.73
C ARG A 31 4.75 -8.91 11.41
N GLN A 32 4.49 -8.25 10.28
CA GLN A 32 4.68 -8.83 8.95
C GLN A 32 6.05 -8.52 8.36
N ILE A 33 6.76 -7.55 8.94
CA ILE A 33 8.11 -7.16 8.51
C ILE A 33 9.05 -8.37 8.57
N LYS A 34 9.76 -8.58 7.47
CA LYS A 34 10.92 -9.47 7.38
C LYS A 34 12.18 -8.66 7.08
N GLN A 35 13.31 -9.35 7.13
CA GLN A 35 14.59 -8.75 6.82
C GLN A 35 14.62 -8.17 5.41
N GLY A 36 14.87 -6.86 5.30
CA GLY A 36 14.91 -6.16 4.02
C GLY A 36 13.65 -5.36 3.70
N ASP A 37 12.55 -5.57 4.43
CA ASP A 37 11.27 -4.90 4.16
C ASP A 37 11.28 -3.44 4.64
N ILE A 38 10.26 -2.71 4.18
CA ILE A 38 10.04 -1.30 4.49
C ILE A 38 8.82 -1.19 5.41
N PHE A 39 8.98 -0.54 6.55
CA PHE A 39 7.89 -0.29 7.46
C PHE A 39 7.25 1.09 7.22
N VAL A 40 5.92 1.13 7.17
CA VAL A 40 5.14 2.36 6.99
C VAL A 40 4.35 2.65 8.27
N ALA A 41 4.92 3.54 9.10
CA ALA A 41 4.39 3.93 10.39
C ALA A 41 3.39 5.11 10.26
N CYS A 42 2.17 4.82 9.80
CA CYS A 42 1.08 5.80 9.73
C CYS A 42 0.47 6.07 11.10
N GLN A 43 -0.01 7.30 11.33
CA GLN A 43 -0.88 7.55 12.46
C GLN A 43 -2.26 6.92 12.20
N GLY A 44 -2.61 5.88 12.97
CA GLY A 44 -3.89 5.19 12.85
C GLY A 44 -5.02 5.92 13.58
N GLU A 45 -6.25 5.44 13.38
CA GLU A 45 -7.45 5.99 14.03
C GLU A 45 -7.59 5.53 15.49
N TYR A 46 -7.06 4.35 15.80
CA TYR A 46 -7.08 3.74 17.14
C TYR A 46 -5.70 3.63 17.78
N THR A 47 -4.64 3.52 16.98
CA THR A 47 -3.26 3.32 17.45
C THR A 47 -2.28 4.12 16.60
N ASP A 48 -1.22 4.62 17.24
CA ASP A 48 -0.15 5.32 16.55
C ASP A 48 0.90 4.30 16.03
N GLY A 49 0.98 4.16 14.71
CA GLY A 49 1.89 3.24 14.02
C GLY A 49 3.36 3.46 14.38
N ARG A 50 3.72 4.70 14.77
CA ARG A 50 5.07 5.08 15.17
C ARG A 50 5.52 4.38 16.45
N SER A 51 4.58 3.96 17.29
CA SER A 51 4.86 3.17 18.49
C SER A 51 5.45 1.78 18.17
N TYR A 52 5.26 1.29 16.94
CA TYR A 52 5.73 -0.03 16.51
C TYR A 52 7.05 0.02 15.73
N ILE A 53 7.65 1.20 15.54
CA ILE A 53 8.95 1.36 14.90
C ILE A 53 10.03 0.49 15.56
N PRO A 54 10.15 0.41 16.90
CA PRO A 54 11.13 -0.47 17.54
C PRO A 54 10.96 -1.94 17.16
N ALA A 55 9.71 -2.41 17.07
CA ALA A 55 9.39 -3.79 16.70
C ALA A 55 9.73 -4.06 15.23
N ALA A 56 9.40 -3.14 14.33
CA ALA A 56 9.75 -3.26 12.91
C ALA A 56 11.27 -3.29 12.69
N ILE A 57 12.03 -2.44 13.41
CA ILE A 57 13.50 -2.46 13.37
C ILE A 57 14.03 -3.80 13.88
N ALA A 58 13.49 -4.32 14.98
CA ALA A 58 13.89 -5.62 15.53
C ALA A 58 13.61 -6.79 14.55
N ASN A 59 12.54 -6.68 13.77
CA ASN A 59 12.18 -7.66 12.73
C ASN A 59 12.99 -7.51 11.43
N GLY A 60 13.90 -6.54 11.36
CA GLY A 60 14.84 -6.38 10.23
C GLY A 60 14.39 -5.43 9.14
N ALA A 61 13.51 -4.46 9.46
CA ALA A 61 13.18 -3.38 8.53
C ALA A 61 14.45 -2.68 8.03
N ALA A 62 14.59 -2.59 6.70
CA ALA A 62 15.70 -1.90 6.06
C ALA A 62 15.46 -0.40 5.89
N PHE A 63 14.19 0.02 5.96
CA PHE A 63 13.81 1.43 5.86
C PHE A 63 12.49 1.68 6.64
N VAL A 64 12.31 2.88 7.18
CA VAL A 64 11.07 3.28 7.86
C VAL A 64 10.53 4.61 7.31
N PHE A 65 9.33 4.59 6.76
CA PHE A 65 8.53 5.80 6.55
C PHE A 65 7.67 6.03 7.78
N TRP A 66 7.59 7.28 8.24
CA TRP A 66 6.79 7.63 9.41
C TRP A 66 6.02 8.93 9.21
N ASP A 67 4.86 9.04 9.86
CA ASP A 67 3.99 10.20 9.73
C ASP A 67 4.58 11.41 10.46
N ASP A 68 4.96 12.43 9.70
CA ASP A 68 5.51 13.69 10.21
C ASP A 68 4.37 14.66 10.55
N ASP A 69 3.92 14.57 11.80
CA ASP A 69 2.97 15.51 12.41
C ASP A 69 3.67 16.72 13.09
N GLY A 70 4.99 16.84 12.93
CA GLY A 70 5.82 17.85 13.58
C GLY A 70 6.00 17.67 15.10
N LYS A 71 5.44 16.62 15.70
CA LYS A 71 5.56 16.30 17.14
C LYS A 71 6.44 15.08 17.37
N PHE A 72 6.39 14.13 16.47
CA PHE A 72 7.23 12.94 16.55
C PHE A 72 8.69 13.27 16.25
N ALA A 73 9.59 12.78 17.10
CA ALA A 73 11.03 12.89 16.92
C ALA A 73 11.63 11.49 16.76
N TRP A 74 12.41 11.30 15.70
CA TRP A 74 13.13 10.05 15.47
C TRP A 74 14.14 9.79 16.60
N ASN A 75 14.15 8.58 17.16
CA ASN A 75 15.13 8.21 18.18
C ASN A 75 16.53 8.03 17.54
N PRO A 76 17.56 8.79 17.95
CA PRO A 76 18.93 8.68 17.41
C PRO A 76 19.60 7.31 17.57
N GLU A 77 19.09 6.47 18.48
CA GLU A 77 19.56 5.10 18.67
C GLU A 77 19.16 4.18 17.51
N TRP A 78 18.06 4.49 16.81
CA TRP A 78 17.63 3.73 15.65
C TRP A 78 18.54 4.01 14.46
N LYS A 79 19.34 3.00 14.07
CA LYS A 79 20.31 3.07 12.96
C LYS A 79 19.72 2.80 11.59
N VAL A 80 18.43 2.52 11.51
CA VAL A 80 17.74 2.23 10.24
C VAL A 80 17.47 3.56 9.50
N PRO A 81 17.74 3.63 8.19
CA PRO A 81 17.34 4.75 7.35
C PRO A 81 15.84 5.04 7.47
N ASN A 82 15.48 6.31 7.50
CA ASN A 82 14.09 6.71 7.68
C ASN A 82 13.76 8.00 6.96
N GLN A 83 12.47 8.24 6.74
CA GLN A 83 11.97 9.47 6.17
C GLN A 83 10.60 9.82 6.75
N GLY A 84 10.51 11.01 7.35
CA GLY A 84 9.25 11.60 7.77
C GLY A 84 8.48 12.12 6.56
N ILE A 85 7.22 11.73 6.45
CA ILE A 85 6.31 12.16 5.40
C ILE A 85 5.10 12.80 6.05
N LYS A 86 4.80 14.05 5.68
CA LYS A 86 3.59 14.72 6.13
C LYS A 86 2.35 14.07 5.52
N ASP A 87 1.33 13.89 6.34
CA ASP A 87 0.05 13.33 5.94
C ASP A 87 0.19 11.91 5.34
N LEU A 88 1.08 11.11 5.95
CA LEU A 88 1.48 9.82 5.42
C LEU A 88 0.29 8.89 5.23
N LYS A 89 -0.70 8.91 6.16
CA LYS A 89 -1.91 8.10 6.06
C LYS A 89 -2.66 8.31 4.74
N HIS A 90 -2.86 9.56 4.33
CA HIS A 90 -3.57 9.90 3.09
C HIS A 90 -2.71 9.67 1.85
N ARG A 91 -1.38 9.67 2.02
CA ARG A 91 -0.40 9.54 0.94
C ARG A 91 0.19 8.14 0.78
N ALA A 92 -0.15 7.19 1.65
CA ALA A 92 0.46 5.86 1.70
C ALA A 92 0.32 5.08 0.38
N GLY A 93 -0.82 5.20 -0.31
CA GLY A 93 -1.02 4.55 -1.61
C GLY A 93 -0.13 5.14 -2.71
N MET A 94 0.06 6.46 -2.72
CA MET A 94 0.97 7.12 -3.67
C MET A 94 2.43 6.83 -3.35
N LEU A 95 2.78 6.78 -2.06
CA LEU A 95 4.11 6.37 -1.61
C LEU A 95 4.43 4.96 -2.11
N ALA A 96 3.52 4.01 -1.91
CA ALA A 96 3.71 2.65 -2.35
C ALA A 96 3.85 2.56 -3.88
N ALA A 97 3.00 3.27 -4.64
CA ALA A 97 3.14 3.38 -6.09
C ALA A 97 4.52 3.91 -6.51
N GLN A 98 5.02 4.97 -5.85
CA GLN A 98 6.32 5.55 -6.17
C GLN A 98 7.51 4.63 -5.79
N VAL A 99 7.41 3.89 -4.68
CA VAL A 99 8.46 2.95 -4.26
C VAL A 99 8.54 1.73 -5.20
N TYR A 100 7.40 1.29 -5.75
CA TYR A 100 7.33 0.21 -6.74
C TYR A 100 7.47 0.68 -8.20
N GLY A 101 7.70 1.97 -8.44
CA GLY A 101 7.95 2.50 -9.79
C GLY A 101 6.71 2.63 -10.68
N ASN A 102 5.54 2.95 -10.10
CA ASN A 102 4.27 3.17 -10.80
C ASN A 102 3.84 2.00 -11.71
N VAL A 103 3.85 0.78 -11.15
CA VAL A 103 3.39 -0.45 -11.86
C VAL A 103 1.97 -0.29 -12.45
N SER A 104 1.14 0.60 -11.89
CA SER A 104 -0.21 0.89 -12.36
C SER A 104 -0.29 1.50 -13.76
N ASP A 105 0.75 2.18 -14.25
CA ASP A 105 0.71 2.81 -15.58
C ASP A 105 0.75 1.76 -16.72
N ASP A 106 1.26 0.57 -16.42
CA ASP A 106 1.32 -0.58 -17.35
C ASP A 106 0.15 -1.58 -17.14
N LEU A 107 -0.74 -1.35 -16.15
CA LEU A 107 -1.85 -2.24 -15.81
C LEU A 107 -3.21 -1.60 -16.08
N LYS A 108 -4.09 -2.34 -16.77
CA LYS A 108 -5.51 -1.93 -16.93
C LYS A 108 -6.27 -2.21 -15.65
N VAL A 109 -6.59 -1.15 -14.90
CA VAL A 109 -7.35 -1.25 -13.64
C VAL A 109 -8.84 -0.96 -13.85
N TRP A 110 -9.71 -1.82 -13.33
CA TRP A 110 -11.17 -1.61 -13.30
C TRP A 110 -11.67 -1.46 -11.86
N GLY A 111 -12.24 -0.29 -11.55
CA GLY A 111 -12.87 -0.02 -10.26
C GLY A 111 -14.36 -0.38 -10.25
N VAL A 112 -14.78 -1.26 -9.35
CA VAL A 112 -16.21 -1.61 -9.15
C VAL A 112 -16.70 -1.03 -7.83
N THR A 113 -17.63 -0.07 -7.90
CA THR A 113 -18.23 0.60 -6.73
C THR A 113 -19.73 0.36 -6.65
N GLY A 114 -20.31 0.52 -5.45
CA GLY A 114 -21.74 0.34 -5.19
C GLY A 114 -22.00 -0.35 -3.85
N THR A 115 -23.21 -0.21 -3.31
CA THR A 115 -23.56 -0.80 -2.00
C THR A 115 -23.57 -2.33 -2.07
N ASN A 116 -24.04 -2.90 -3.17
CA ASN A 116 -24.16 -4.35 -3.39
C ASN A 116 -23.49 -4.77 -4.71
N GLY A 117 -23.17 -6.06 -4.84
CA GLY A 117 -22.73 -6.66 -6.12
C GLY A 117 -21.26 -6.46 -6.49
N LYS A 118 -20.49 -5.65 -5.76
CA LYS A 118 -19.05 -5.43 -6.00
C LYS A 118 -18.28 -6.73 -6.12
N THR A 119 -18.47 -7.63 -5.17
CA THR A 119 -17.81 -8.94 -5.11
C THR A 119 -18.22 -9.81 -6.30
N SER A 120 -19.52 -9.91 -6.61
CA SER A 120 -19.97 -10.74 -7.75
C SER A 120 -19.48 -10.20 -9.09
N ILE A 121 -19.52 -8.88 -9.28
CA ILE A 121 -19.11 -8.24 -10.54
C ILE A 121 -17.59 -8.36 -10.74
N THR A 122 -16.78 -8.14 -9.70
CA THR A 122 -15.32 -8.32 -9.79
C THR A 122 -14.95 -9.77 -10.14
N GLN A 123 -15.66 -10.74 -9.57
CA GLN A 123 -15.45 -12.17 -9.85
C GLN A 123 -15.88 -12.56 -11.27
N TRP A 124 -16.98 -11.99 -11.80
CA TRP A 124 -17.40 -12.22 -13.20
C TRP A 124 -16.47 -11.57 -14.21
N LEU A 125 -15.97 -10.36 -13.92
CA LEU A 125 -15.00 -9.68 -14.78
C LEU A 125 -13.69 -10.46 -14.87
N ALA A 126 -13.21 -10.98 -13.74
CA ALA A 126 -12.01 -11.80 -13.73
C ALA A 126 -12.20 -13.14 -14.48
N GLN A 127 -13.35 -13.81 -14.30
CA GLN A 127 -13.70 -15.00 -15.07
C GLN A 127 -13.74 -14.73 -16.58
N ALA A 128 -14.40 -13.64 -16.99
CA ALA A 128 -14.50 -13.30 -18.39
C ALA A 128 -13.13 -13.00 -19.00
N ALA A 129 -12.27 -12.30 -18.27
CA ALA A 129 -10.92 -12.00 -18.72
C ALA A 129 -10.03 -13.26 -18.79
N ASP A 130 -10.13 -14.16 -17.81
CA ASP A 130 -9.43 -15.45 -17.81
C ASP A 130 -9.86 -16.33 -19.00
N LEU A 131 -11.17 -16.40 -19.28
CA LEU A 131 -11.71 -17.11 -20.46
C LEU A 131 -11.22 -16.51 -21.80
N LEU A 132 -10.84 -15.22 -21.80
CA LEU A 132 -10.27 -14.53 -22.96
C LEU A 132 -8.73 -14.67 -23.03
N GLY A 133 -8.11 -15.37 -22.08
CA GLY A 133 -6.66 -15.58 -22.00
C GLY A 133 -5.89 -14.41 -21.39
N GLU A 134 -6.58 -13.46 -20.77
CA GLU A 134 -5.98 -12.28 -20.14
C GLU A 134 -5.70 -12.55 -18.66
N LYS A 135 -4.43 -12.40 -18.24
CA LYS A 135 -4.05 -12.54 -16.83
C LYS A 135 -4.64 -11.41 -16.01
N THR A 136 -5.62 -11.74 -15.16
CA THR A 136 -6.37 -10.76 -14.38
C THR A 136 -6.33 -11.10 -12.90
N THR A 137 -6.01 -10.11 -12.09
CA THR A 137 -5.93 -10.23 -10.64
C THR A 137 -7.12 -9.50 -10.01
N ILE A 138 -7.79 -10.14 -9.07
CA ILE A 138 -8.87 -9.55 -8.28
C ILE A 138 -8.26 -8.98 -7.01
N ILE A 139 -8.76 -7.83 -6.59
CA ILE A 139 -8.52 -7.28 -5.25
C ILE A 139 -9.90 -7.07 -4.62
N GLY A 140 -10.20 -7.77 -3.53
CA GLY A 140 -11.52 -7.66 -2.91
C GLY A 140 -11.79 -8.60 -1.73
N THR A 141 -13.06 -8.62 -1.30
CA THR A 141 -13.58 -9.31 -0.10
C THR A 141 -13.31 -10.81 0.01
N VAL A 142 -13.19 -11.48 -1.12
CA VAL A 142 -13.07 -12.95 -1.17
C VAL A 142 -11.60 -13.36 -1.34
N GLY A 143 -10.71 -12.38 -1.50
CA GLY A 143 -9.29 -12.60 -1.65
C GLY A 143 -8.65 -11.68 -2.66
N ASN A 144 -7.32 -11.65 -2.63
CA ASN A 144 -6.50 -11.04 -3.64
C ASN A 144 -5.78 -12.13 -4.43
N GLY A 145 -5.70 -11.99 -5.74
CA GLY A 145 -4.95 -12.94 -6.56
C GLY A 145 -5.58 -13.19 -7.92
N PHE A 146 -4.95 -14.10 -8.67
CA PHE A 146 -5.47 -14.50 -9.97
C PHE A 146 -6.77 -15.28 -9.79
N TRP A 147 -7.62 -15.21 -10.82
CA TRP A 147 -8.77 -16.10 -10.89
C TRP A 147 -8.33 -17.56 -10.72
N GLY A 148 -8.92 -18.28 -9.75
CA GLY A 148 -8.55 -19.66 -9.41
C GLY A 148 -7.36 -19.84 -8.44
N ALA A 149 -6.67 -18.76 -8.07
CA ALA A 149 -5.56 -18.75 -7.10
C ALA A 149 -5.67 -17.52 -6.17
N LEU A 150 -6.85 -17.36 -5.56
CA LEU A 150 -7.12 -16.28 -4.61
C LEU A 150 -6.52 -16.62 -3.24
N GLU A 151 -5.77 -15.68 -2.67
CA GLU A 151 -5.37 -15.74 -1.26
C GLU A 151 -6.44 -15.04 -0.40
N GLU A 152 -6.88 -15.69 0.68
CA GLU A 152 -7.89 -15.15 1.59
C GLU A 152 -7.45 -13.82 2.20
N THR A 153 -8.31 -12.80 2.09
CA THR A 153 -8.08 -11.48 2.67
C THR A 153 -9.00 -11.23 3.85
N THR A 154 -8.49 -10.55 4.88
CA THR A 154 -9.28 -10.20 6.07
C THR A 154 -10.19 -8.98 5.84
N HIS A 155 -9.98 -8.23 4.75
CA HIS A 155 -10.69 -6.98 4.45
C HIS A 155 -11.16 -6.91 2.99
N THR A 156 -12.33 -6.28 2.79
CA THR A 156 -12.97 -6.00 1.49
C THR A 156 -12.14 -5.13 0.55
N THR A 157 -11.24 -4.32 1.12
CA THR A 157 -10.24 -3.52 0.43
C THR A 157 -8.96 -3.60 1.29
N PRO A 158 -7.83 -4.07 0.75
CA PRO A 158 -6.56 -4.07 1.47
C PRO A 158 -6.13 -2.65 1.82
N ALA A 159 -5.21 -2.48 2.78
CA ALA A 159 -4.69 -1.14 3.06
C ALA A 159 -4.05 -0.55 1.78
N PRO A 160 -4.00 0.78 1.62
CA PRO A 160 -3.47 1.41 0.41
C PRO A 160 -2.07 0.95 -0.01
N VAL A 161 -1.28 0.48 0.96
CA VAL A 161 0.05 -0.11 0.75
C VAL A 161 -0.04 -1.52 0.17
N ASP A 162 -0.94 -2.34 0.72
CA ASP A 162 -1.17 -3.73 0.30
C ASP A 162 -1.74 -3.85 -1.12
N VAL A 163 -2.31 -2.76 -1.66
CA VAL A 163 -2.81 -2.70 -3.05
C VAL A 163 -1.67 -2.67 -4.08
N GLN A 164 -0.46 -2.30 -3.64
CA GLN A 164 0.69 -2.04 -4.53
C GLN A 164 1.82 -3.08 -4.39
N THR A 165 1.86 -3.83 -3.29
CA THR A 165 2.68 -5.06 -3.08
C THR A 165 2.10 -6.23 -3.84
#